data_AF-A0A7J6WF00-F1
#
_entry.id   AF-A0A7J6WF00-F1
#
_cell.length_a   1.000
_cell.length_b   1.000
_cell.length_c   1.000
_cell.angle_alpha   90.00
_cell.angle_beta   90.00
_cell.angle_gamma   90.00
#
_symmetry.space_group_name_H-M   'P 1'
#
loop_
_entity.id
_entity.type
_entity.pdbx_description
1 polymer ?
#
loop_
_entity_poly.entity_id
_entity_poly.type
_entity_poly.pdbx_seq_one_letter_code
_entity_poly.pdbx_strand_id
1 'polypeptide(L)' 'MAILVTWNARGLCNLDAQGSVKALLNVSKANVVMIQETKVRGNFDGVCNLLFPSGWMWKCVPSVGLSG' A
#
# COMPACT_ATOMS: atom_id res chain seq x y z
N MET A 1 16.11 -5.90 15.14
CA MET A 1 15.08 -4.89 15.50
C MET A 1 14.19 -4.70 14.29
N ALA A 2 12.87 -4.83 14.45
CA ALA A 2 11.94 -4.66 13.33
C ALA A 2 11.56 -3.18 13.18
N ILE A 3 11.59 -2.67 11.94
CA ILE A 3 11.13 -1.32 11.60
C ILE A 3 9.71 -1.43 11.07
N LEU A 4 8.78 -0.71 11.72
CA LEU A 4 7.38 -0.68 11.34
C LEU A 4 7.01 0.72 10.84
N VAL A 5 6.38 0.78 9.68
CA VAL A 5 5.89 2.03 9.10
C VAL A 5 4.38 1.96 8.99
N THR A 6 3.71 3.00 9.46
CA THR A 6 2.27 3.18 9.30
C THR A 6 2.03 4.48 8.54
N TRP A 7 1.20 4.43 7.50
CA TRP A 7 0.95 5.59 6.65
C TRP A 7 -0.49 5.62 6.11
N ASN A 8 -1.18 6.72 6.38
CA ASN A 8 -2.45 7.03 5.74
C ASN A 8 -2.18 7.64 4.36
N ALA A 9 -2.44 6.85 3.31
CA ALA A 9 -2.16 7.25 1.92
C ALA A 9 -3.27 8.12 1.29
N ARG A 10 -4.45 8.21 1.93
CA ARG A 10 -5.63 8.92 1.40
C ARG A 10 -5.99 8.57 -0.05
N GLY A 11 -5.85 7.29 -0.39
CA GLY A 11 -6.15 6.72 -1.69
C GLY A 11 -4.90 6.30 -2.45
N LEU A 12 -5.01 5.18 -3.16
CA LEU A 12 -4.04 4.68 -4.14
C LEU A 12 -4.65 4.68 -5.55
N CYS A 13 -5.52 5.66 -5.81
CA CYS A 13 -6.36 5.74 -7.00
C CYS A 13 -5.67 6.39 -8.20
N ASN A 14 -4.45 6.93 -8.03
CA ASN A 14 -3.64 7.52 -9.09
C ASN A 14 -2.18 7.02 -9.03
N LEU A 15 -1.45 7.20 -10.13
CA LEU A 15 -0.07 6.70 -10.28
C LEU A 15 0.92 7.40 -9.34
N ASP A 16 0.70 8.67 -8.99
CA ASP A 16 1.61 9.44 -8.12
C ASP A 16 1.57 8.92 -6.68
N ALA A 17 0.37 8.66 -6.15
CA ALA A 17 0.19 8.05 -4.83
C ALA A 17 0.80 6.64 -4.79
N GLN A 18 0.60 5.86 -5.86
CA GLN A 18 1.20 4.54 -5.99
C GLN A 18 2.74 4.61 -6.05
N GLY A 19 3.29 5.55 -6.82
CA GLY A 19 4.74 5.80 -6.91
C GLY A 19 5.33 6.19 -5.55
N SER A 20 4.61 6.97 -4.75
CA SER A 20 5.03 7.37 -3.40
C SER A 20 5.12 6.18 -2.44
N VAL A 21 4.15 5.25 -2.49
CA VAL A 21 4.22 3.99 -1.73
C VAL A 21 5.42 3.15 -2.15
N LYS A 22 5.66 3.04 -3.47
CA LYS A 22 6.81 2.29 -3.98
C LYS A 22 8.14 2.90 -3.56
N ALA A 23 8.25 4.23 -3.58
CA ALA A 23 9.43 4.94 -3.09
C ALA A 23 9.64 4.71 -1.59
N LEU A 24 8.57 4.77 -0.79
CA LEU A 24 8.62 4.45 0.64
C LEU A 24 9.14 3.02 0.86
N LEU A 25 8.62 2.03 0.14
CA LEU A 25 9.04 0.62 0.29
C LEU A 25 10.50 0.40 -0.10
N ASN A 26 11.00 1.11 -1.12
CA ASN A 26 12.38 0.98 -1.59
C ASN A 26 13.40 1.70 -0.71
N VAL A 27 13.03 2.85 -0.13
CA VAL A 27 13.93 3.68 0.68
C VAL A 27 13.85 3.30 2.16
N SER A 28 12.67 2.90 2.64
CA SER A 28 12.51 2.45 4.01
C SER A 28 13.17 1.09 4.20
N LYS A 29 13.91 0.93 5.29
CA LYS A 29 14.35 -0.39 5.77
C LYS A 29 13.22 -1.10 6.55
N ALA A 30 11.96 -0.82 6.20
CA ALA A 30 10.81 -1.32 6.92
C ALA A 30 10.69 -2.83 6.73
N ASN A 31 10.33 -3.53 7.81
CA ASN A 31 9.98 -4.95 7.77
C ASN A 31 8.47 -5.14 7.64
N VAL A 32 7.69 -4.19 8.14
CA VAL A 32 6.22 -4.19 8.09
C VAL A 32 5.75 -2.80 7.70
N VAL A 33 4.85 -2.74 6.72
CA VAL A 33 4.21 -1.49 6.29
C VAL A 33 2.69 -1.67 6.39
N MET A 34 2.05 -0.74 7.10
CA MET A 34 0.61 -0.64 7.21
C MET A 34 0.16 0.60 6.46
N ILE A 35 -0.66 0.42 5.42
CA ILE A 35 -1.19 1.53 4.63
C ILE A 35 -2.69 1.62 4.86
N GLN A 36 -3.17 2.79 5.27
CA GLN A 36 -4.59 3.05 5.49
C GLN A 36 -5.18 3.93 4.38
N GLU A 37 -6.51 3.93 4.31
CA GLU A 37 -7.30 4.65 3.30
C GLU A 37 -6.89 4.31 1.85
N THR A 38 -6.59 3.05 1.57
CA THR A 38 -6.07 2.58 0.27
C THR A 38 -7.16 2.42 -0.78
N LYS A 39 -7.99 3.44 -1.04
CA LYS A 39 -8.97 3.38 -2.14
C LYS A 39 -8.24 3.12 -3.46
N VAL A 40 -8.53 1.99 -4.10
CA VAL A 40 -7.97 1.59 -5.40
C VAL A 40 -9.07 1.68 -6.46
N ARG A 41 -8.73 2.15 -7.66
CA ARG A 41 -9.60 2.02 -8.84
C ARG A 41 -9.18 0.77 -9.63
N GLY A 42 -10.13 -0.11 -9.92
CA GLY A 42 -9.90 -1.31 -10.72
C GLY A 42 -9.48 -2.54 -9.89
N ASN A 43 -8.62 -3.37 -10.46
CA ASN A 43 -8.18 -4.62 -9.82
C ASN A 43 -7.19 -4.34 -8.68
N PHE A 44 -7.65 -4.53 -7.44
CA PHE A 44 -6.86 -4.33 -6.23
C PHE A 44 -5.58 -5.18 -6.22
N ASP A 45 -5.68 -6.47 -6.53
CA ASP A 45 -4.55 -7.40 -6.50
C ASP A 45 -3.49 -7.01 -7.53
N GLY A 46 -3.93 -6.53 -8.71
CA GLY A 46 -3.05 -6.01 -9.75
C GLY A 46 -2.25 -4.80 -9.27
N VAL A 47 -2.90 -3.87 -8.57
CA VAL A 47 -2.23 -2.69 -7.99
C VAL A 47 -1.27 -3.10 -6.88
N CYS A 48 -1.65 -4.01 -5.98
CA CYS A 48 -0.75 -4.50 -4.94
C CYS A 48 0.49 -5.20 -5.50
N ASN A 49 0.34 -6.04 -6.53
CA ASN A 49 1.48 -6.70 -7.18
C ASN A 49 2.44 -5.72 -7.88
N LEU A 50 1.96 -4.54 -8.30
CA LEU A 50 2.81 -3.49 -8.85
C LEU A 50 3.54 -2.67 -7.77
N LEU A 51 2.89 -2.49 -6.61
CA LEU A 51 3.37 -1.69 -5.49
C LEU A 51 4.40 -2.41 -4.64
N PHE A 52 4.14 -3.67 -4.31
CA PHE A 52 4.96 -4.46 -3.39
C PHE A 52 6.00 -5.27 -4.18
N PRO A 53 7.31 -4.96 -4.05
CA PRO A 53 8.36 -5.66 -4.79
C PRO A 53 8.50 -7.11 -4.32
N SER A 54 9.29 -7.89 -5.07
CA SER A 54 9.57 -9.29 -4.73
C SER A 54 10.07 -9.44 -3.29
N GLY A 55 9.52 -10.40 -2.55
CA GLY A 55 9.84 -10.65 -1.15
C GLY A 55 8.86 -10.01 -0.14
N TRP A 56 7.99 -9.11 -0.58
CA TRP A 56 6.88 -8.62 0.25
C TRP A 56 5.66 -9.54 0.14
N MET A 57 5.03 -9.81 1.28
CA MET A 57 3.69 -10.38 1.33
C MET A 57 2.71 -9.27 1.68
N TRP A 58 1.57 -9.24 1.01
CA TRP A 58 0.52 -8.25 1.29
C TRP A 58 -0.78 -8.96 1.68
N LYS A 59 -1.55 -8.29 2.54
CA LYS A 59 -2.91 -8.68 2.90
C LYS A 59 -3.76 -7.43 2.99
N CYS A 60 -4.89 -7.45 2.31
CA CYS A 60 -5.89 -6.41 2.46
C CYS A 60 -6.89 -6.81 3.54
N VAL A 61 -7.20 -5.86 4.41
CA VAL A 61 -8.36 -5.93 5.28
C VAL A 61 -9.38 -4.96 4.70
N PRO A 62 -10.40 -5.44 3.96
CA PRO A 62 -11.39 -4.55 3.37
C PRO A 62 -12.12 -3.80 4.49
N SER A 63 -12.24 -2.48 4.36
CA SER A 63 -13.13 -1.73 5.24
C SER A 63 -14.56 -2.09 4.89
N VAL A 64 -15.34 -2.54 5.87
CA VAL A 64 -16.80 -2.78 5.75
C VAL A 64 -17.62 -1.47 5.64
N GLY A 65 -16.99 -0.36 5.23
CA GLY A 65 -17.62 0.96 5.10
C GLY A 65 -17.93 1.29 3.64
N LEU A 66 -19.21 1.53 3.36
CA LEU A 66 -19.79 2.03 2.11
C LEU A 66 -19.21 3.38 1.68
N SER A 67 -17.99 3.42 1.17
CA SER A 67 -17.45 4.65 0.59
C SER A 67 -16.68 4.32 -0.68
N GLY A 68 -17.46 4.31 -1.77
CA GLY A 68 -16.97 4.31 -3.15
C GLY A 68 -16.07 5.50 -3.48
#